data_AF-A0A7C3TPZ7-F1
#
_entry.id   AF-A0A7C3TPZ7-F1
#
_cell.length_a   1.000
_cell.length_b   1.000
_cell.length_c   1.000
_cell.angle_alpha   90.00
_cell.angle_beta   90.00
_cell.angle_gamma   90.00
#
_symmetry.space_group_name_H-M   'P 1'
#
loop_
_entity.id
_entity.type
_entity.pdbx_description
1 polymer ?
#
loop_
_entity_poly.entity_id
_entity_poly.type
_entity_poly.pdbx_seq_one_letter_code
_entity_poly.pdbx_strand_id
1 'polypeptide(L)'
;MRHYHGRTRARGKGAGKDPAEHLSRTAHIPQHRRHHRQSGRLRRQQCVMSSPLHLSIRDPDSRRRAFLRRHILAAHARLSPGLRELSVAVVDGRTMSDLHRRFLNRRGPTDVMAFELDADARGRVTAGEVVVCIDVARVASRRRGIALRHELLLYALHGMLHLCGYDDRNAADSRRMHAMEDALLSELGIGPVFAGRNVPRRRRSRGNPGGGPT
;
A
#
# COMPACT_ATOMS: atom_id res chain seq x y z
N MET A 1 24.60 26.73 23.01
CA MET A 1 25.77 27.35 22.33
C MET A 1 25.89 26.74 20.92
N ARG A 2 26.17 27.53 19.89
CA ARG A 2 26.29 27.06 18.49
C ARG A 2 27.76 27.03 18.09
N HIS A 3 28.29 25.88 17.66
CA HIS A 3 29.61 25.79 17.06
C HIS A 3 29.49 25.42 15.58
N TYR A 4 29.77 26.38 14.71
CA TYR A 4 30.01 26.17 13.29
C TYR A 4 31.52 25.96 13.10
N HIS A 5 31.94 24.90 12.40
CA HIS A 5 33.32 24.74 11.95
C HIS A 5 33.43 24.95 10.43
N GLY A 6 34.55 25.54 10.01
CA GLY A 6 34.69 26.15 8.70
C GLY A 6 35.37 25.27 7.64
N ARG A 7 35.10 25.68 6.39
CA ARG A 7 35.81 25.42 5.12
C ARG A 7 37.24 24.86 5.22
N THR A 8 37.54 23.92 4.33
CA THR A 8 38.70 24.01 3.42
C THR A 8 38.31 23.57 2.01
N ARG A 9 38.77 24.31 0.98
CA ARG A 9 38.71 23.91 -0.45
C ARG A 9 40.15 23.65 -0.91
N ALA A 10 40.38 22.55 -1.62
CA ALA A 10 41.65 22.27 -2.29
C ALA A 10 41.48 22.28 -3.83
N ARG A 11 42.52 22.70 -4.56
CA ARG A 11 42.58 22.78 -6.03
C ARG A 11 43.60 21.76 -6.58
N GLY A 12 43.29 21.17 -7.73
CA GLY A 12 44.21 20.57 -8.72
C GLY A 12 43.36 20.25 -9.96
N LYS A 13 43.56 20.71 -11.20
CA LYS A 13 44.73 20.89 -12.07
C LYS A 13 45.40 19.57 -12.50
N GLY A 14 45.01 19.09 -13.69
CA GLY A 14 45.67 18.10 -14.55
C GLY A 14 45.31 18.44 -16.01
N ALA A 15 46.09 18.00 -17.02
CA ALA A 15 45.81 18.39 -18.42
C ALA A 15 46.43 17.47 -19.50
N GLY A 16 45.70 17.31 -20.61
CA GLY A 16 46.13 16.59 -21.83
C GLY A 16 46.03 15.05 -21.73
N LYS A 17 46.05 14.31 -22.84
CA LYS A 17 46.06 14.67 -24.28
C LYS A 17 45.76 13.40 -25.11
N ASP A 18 44.85 13.49 -26.09
CA ASP A 18 44.85 12.65 -27.31
C ASP A 18 45.77 13.32 -28.38
N PRO A 19 46.04 12.79 -29.61
CA PRO A 19 45.46 11.61 -30.31
C PRO A 19 46.52 10.76 -31.08
N ALA A 20 46.11 10.15 -32.23
CA ALA A 20 46.89 9.50 -33.32
C ALA A 20 47.23 7.99 -33.16
N GLU A 21 47.33 7.14 -34.20
CA GLU A 21 46.71 7.04 -35.55
C GLU A 21 47.11 5.69 -36.23
N HIS A 22 46.84 5.52 -37.55
CA HIS A 22 47.24 4.41 -38.46
C HIS A 22 46.48 3.06 -38.32
N LEU A 23 45.72 2.56 -39.31
CA LEU A 23 46.02 2.16 -40.72
C LEU A 23 46.90 0.88 -40.79
N SER A 24 46.66 -0.14 -41.63
CA SER A 24 45.85 -0.21 -42.86
C SER A 24 45.64 -1.66 -43.39
N ARG A 25 44.78 -1.81 -44.44
CA ARG A 25 44.68 -2.92 -45.44
C ARG A 25 44.09 -4.28 -45.02
N THR A 26 43.51 -5.13 -45.89
CA THR A 26 42.75 -5.01 -47.18
C THR A 26 42.21 -6.41 -47.52
N ALA A 27 40.91 -6.57 -47.86
CA ALA A 27 40.38 -7.68 -48.68
C ALA A 27 38.94 -7.38 -49.16
N HIS A 28 38.50 -8.01 -50.26
CA HIS A 28 37.38 -7.52 -51.09
C HIS A 28 36.50 -8.65 -51.66
N ILE A 29 35.22 -8.73 -51.24
CA ILE A 29 34.02 -9.18 -52.02
C ILE A 29 34.00 -10.69 -52.48
N PRO A 30 32.87 -11.38 -52.80
CA PRO A 30 31.41 -11.09 -52.70
C PRO A 30 30.54 -12.10 -51.89
N GLN A 31 29.31 -11.64 -51.58
CA GLN A 31 28.00 -12.35 -51.59
C GLN A 31 27.87 -13.84 -51.20
N HIS A 32 27.01 -14.10 -50.20
CA HIS A 32 25.94 -15.10 -50.35
C HIS A 32 24.71 -14.78 -49.48
N ARG A 33 23.50 -14.76 -50.08
CA ARG A 33 22.22 -14.70 -49.36
C ARG A 33 22.07 -15.91 -48.43
N ARG A 34 21.78 -15.70 -47.15
CA ARG A 34 20.86 -16.56 -46.37
C ARG A 34 20.01 -15.71 -45.42
N HIS A 35 18.70 -15.95 -45.43
CA HIS A 35 17.75 -15.30 -44.53
C HIS A 35 18.02 -15.72 -43.09
N HIS A 36 18.44 -14.79 -42.23
CA HIS A 36 18.35 -14.99 -40.79
C HIS A 36 17.13 -14.24 -40.27
N ARG A 37 16.03 -14.97 -40.07
CA ARG A 37 14.86 -14.44 -39.38
C ARG A 37 15.32 -13.94 -38.01
N GLN A 38 14.97 -12.70 -37.67
CA GLN A 38 14.98 -12.25 -36.28
C GLN A 38 13.95 -13.08 -35.50
N SER A 39 14.36 -14.25 -35.00
CA SER A 39 13.67 -14.88 -33.87
C SER A 39 13.88 -13.97 -32.69
N GLY A 40 12.96 -13.03 -32.51
CA GLY A 40 12.89 -12.19 -31.34
C GLY A 40 12.94 -13.09 -30.12
N ARG A 41 14.06 -13.06 -29.40
CA ARG A 41 14.18 -13.73 -28.11
C ARG A 41 13.25 -12.97 -27.18
N LEU A 42 11.99 -13.40 -27.18
CA LEU A 42 10.96 -12.97 -26.25
C LEU A 42 11.63 -12.92 -24.88
N ARG A 43 11.90 -11.70 -24.41
CA ARG A 43 12.07 -11.46 -22.99
C ARG A 43 10.80 -12.05 -22.42
N ARG A 44 10.92 -13.24 -21.79
CA ARG A 44 9.92 -13.66 -20.83
C ARG A 44 9.92 -12.51 -19.84
N GLN A 45 8.94 -11.63 -19.97
CA GLN A 45 8.49 -10.80 -18.87
C GLN A 45 8.22 -11.86 -17.80
N GLN A 46 9.16 -12.02 -16.87
CA GLN A 46 8.88 -12.75 -15.66
C GLN A 46 7.81 -11.90 -15.01
N CYS A 47 6.57 -12.30 -15.27
CA CYS A 47 5.44 -11.95 -14.45
C CYS A 47 5.85 -12.46 -13.07
N VAL A 48 6.45 -11.54 -12.30
CA VAL A 48 6.83 -11.78 -10.93
C VAL A 48 5.51 -12.02 -10.22
N MET A 49 5.19 -13.32 -10.10
CA MET A 49 4.13 -13.81 -9.25
C MET A 49 4.46 -13.26 -7.86
N SER A 50 3.83 -12.15 -7.50
CA SER A 50 4.03 -11.53 -6.20
C SER A 50 3.77 -12.60 -5.16
N SER A 51 4.77 -12.90 -4.32
CA SER A 51 4.66 -13.96 -3.33
C SER A 51 3.39 -13.71 -2.50
N PRO A 52 2.58 -14.74 -2.23
CA PRO A 52 1.32 -14.55 -1.52
C PRO A 52 1.58 -13.94 -0.14
N LEU A 53 0.77 -12.95 0.24
CA LEU A 53 0.92 -12.25 1.51
C LEU A 53 0.85 -13.24 2.69
N HIS A 54 1.92 -13.32 3.47
CA HIS A 54 1.88 -13.97 4.77
C HIS A 54 1.12 -13.07 5.75
N LEU A 55 -0.18 -13.33 5.93
CA LEU A 55 -1.06 -12.55 6.79
C LEU A 55 -1.30 -13.27 8.13
N SER A 56 -0.88 -12.64 9.23
CA SER A 56 -1.24 -13.02 10.60
C SER A 56 -2.24 -12.02 11.18
N ILE A 57 -3.23 -12.48 11.95
CA ILE A 57 -4.20 -11.59 12.62
C ILE A 57 -4.41 -12.03 14.06
N ARG A 58 -4.04 -11.16 15.02
CA ARG A 58 -4.26 -11.33 16.45
C ARG A 58 -5.54 -10.59 16.85
N ASP A 59 -6.61 -11.36 17.01
CA ASP A 59 -7.92 -10.86 17.44
C ASP A 59 -8.63 -12.00 18.21
N PRO A 60 -9.14 -11.78 19.44
CA PRO A 60 -9.87 -12.82 20.19
C PRO A 60 -11.17 -13.26 19.49
N ASP A 61 -11.81 -12.42 18.68
CA ASP A 61 -13.05 -12.75 17.97
C ASP A 61 -12.73 -13.48 16.65
N SER A 62 -13.07 -14.77 16.59
CA SER A 62 -12.82 -15.61 15.41
C SER A 62 -13.61 -15.17 14.16
N ARG A 63 -14.82 -14.63 14.32
CA ARG A 63 -15.65 -14.16 13.19
C ARG A 63 -15.06 -12.87 12.61
N ARG A 64 -14.62 -11.96 13.48
CA ARG A 64 -13.94 -10.73 13.08
C ARG A 64 -12.58 -11.00 12.46
N ARG A 65 -11.80 -11.91 13.03
CA ARG A 65 -10.53 -12.40 12.46
C ARG A 65 -10.70 -12.98 11.05
N ALA A 66 -11.71 -13.83 10.84
CA ALA A 66 -12.03 -14.38 9.51
C ALA A 66 -12.50 -13.29 8.53
N PHE A 67 -13.32 -12.34 8.98
CA PHE A 67 -13.74 -11.19 8.19
C PHE A 67 -12.53 -10.35 7.75
N LEU A 68 -11.67 -9.92 8.67
CA LEU A 68 -10.48 -9.13 8.35
C LEU A 68 -9.55 -9.89 7.39
N ARG A 69 -9.27 -11.18 7.65
CA ARG A 69 -8.40 -12.01 6.78
C ARG A 69 -8.86 -12.01 5.33
N ARG A 70 -10.15 -12.29 5.09
CA ARG A 70 -10.72 -12.34 3.73
C ARG A 70 -10.56 -11.00 3.00
N HIS A 71 -10.87 -9.89 3.66
CA HIS A 71 -10.91 -8.59 3.00
C HIS A 71 -9.52 -7.97 2.83
N ILE A 72 -8.60 -8.16 3.78
CA ILE A 72 -7.21 -7.69 3.67
C ILE A 72 -6.49 -8.41 2.53
N LEU A 73 -6.64 -9.74 2.39
CA LEU A 73 -6.04 -10.48 1.27
C LEU A 73 -6.59 -10.01 -0.09
N ALA A 74 -7.90 -9.78 -0.18
CA ALA A 74 -8.54 -9.30 -1.41
C ALA A 74 -8.11 -7.85 -1.76
N ALA A 75 -7.90 -6.99 -0.77
CA ALA A 75 -7.40 -5.63 -0.96
C ALA A 75 -5.91 -5.60 -1.33
N HIS A 76 -5.08 -6.39 -0.64
CA HIS A 76 -3.64 -6.48 -0.92
C HIS A 76 -3.35 -6.91 -2.36
N ALA A 77 -4.16 -7.81 -2.92
CA ALA A 77 -4.06 -8.24 -4.32
C ALA A 77 -4.26 -7.12 -5.36
N ARG A 78 -4.72 -5.93 -4.96
CA ARG A 78 -4.84 -4.72 -5.80
C ARG A 78 -3.63 -3.78 -5.69
N LEU A 79 -2.75 -3.99 -4.71
CA LEU A 79 -1.61 -3.11 -4.42
C LEU A 79 -0.34 -3.58 -5.12
N SER A 80 0.42 -2.64 -5.69
CA SER A 80 1.70 -2.90 -6.34
C SER A 80 2.66 -1.73 -6.15
N PRO A 81 3.84 -1.93 -5.53
CA PRO A 81 4.29 -3.17 -4.88
C PRO A 81 3.41 -3.51 -3.66
N GLY A 82 3.25 -4.80 -3.38
CA GLY A 82 2.58 -5.29 -2.18
C GLY A 82 3.58 -5.83 -1.15
N LEU A 83 3.15 -5.90 0.10
CA LEU A 83 3.89 -6.53 1.21
C LEU A 83 4.08 -8.04 0.97
N ARG A 84 5.19 -8.59 1.49
CA ARG A 84 5.41 -10.05 1.65
C ARG A 84 4.76 -10.58 2.93
N GLU A 85 4.77 -9.79 4.00
CA GLU A 85 4.24 -10.17 5.31
C GLU A 85 3.50 -9.01 5.98
N LEU A 86 2.40 -9.34 6.68
CA LEU A 86 1.60 -8.38 7.43
C LEU A 86 1.06 -9.05 8.71
N SER A 87 1.38 -8.45 9.86
CA SER A 87 0.67 -8.72 11.12
C SER A 87 -0.42 -7.68 11.32
N VAL A 88 -1.61 -8.09 11.80
CA VAL A 88 -2.66 -7.17 12.26
C VAL A 88 -3.09 -7.53 13.67
N ALA A 89 -2.97 -6.60 14.61
CA ALA A 89 -3.37 -6.78 16.01
C ALA A 89 -4.56 -5.89 16.38
N VAL A 90 -5.66 -6.50 16.85
CA VAL A 90 -6.82 -5.78 17.38
C VAL A 90 -6.68 -5.68 18.89
N VAL A 91 -6.57 -4.45 19.40
CA VAL A 91 -6.28 -4.17 20.83
C VAL A 91 -7.32 -3.22 21.45
N ASP A 92 -7.41 -3.22 22.78
CA ASP A 92 -8.22 -2.27 23.54
C ASP A 92 -7.56 -0.87 23.64
N GLY A 93 -8.32 0.11 24.14
CA GLY A 93 -7.86 1.49 24.31
C GLY A 93 -6.72 1.66 25.31
N ARG A 94 -6.60 0.78 26.31
CA ARG A 94 -5.53 0.85 27.32
C ARG A 94 -4.19 0.40 26.70
N THR A 95 -4.22 -0.77 26.08
CA THR A 95 -3.10 -1.34 25.32
C THR A 95 -2.64 -0.39 24.22
N MET A 96 -3.58 0.17 23.45
CA MET A 96 -3.26 1.19 22.44
C MET A 96 -2.60 2.44 23.06
N SER A 97 -3.10 2.95 24.19
CA SER A 97 -2.52 4.11 24.88
C SER A 97 -1.09 3.85 25.38
N ASP A 98 -0.83 2.65 25.89
CA ASP A 98 0.50 2.26 26.35
C ASP A 98 1.49 2.10 25.18
N LEU A 99 1.06 1.55 24.04
CA LEU A 99 1.87 1.48 22.83
C LEU A 99 2.11 2.88 22.22
N HIS A 100 1.08 3.73 22.13
CA HIS A 100 1.18 5.10 21.62
C HIS A 100 2.15 5.96 22.45
N ARG A 101 2.17 5.76 23.77
CA ARG A 101 3.16 6.37 24.67
C ARG A 101 4.56 5.80 24.45
N ARG A 102 4.71 4.47 24.32
CA ARG A 102 6.01 3.80 24.18
C ARG A 102 6.73 4.10 22.86
N PHE A 103 5.99 4.13 21.75
CA PHE A 103 6.59 4.22 20.41
C PHE A 103 6.53 5.63 19.80
N LEU A 104 5.51 6.42 20.12
CA LEU A 104 5.33 7.78 19.55
C LEU A 104 5.38 8.89 20.61
N ASN A 105 5.59 8.57 21.89
CA ASN A 105 5.60 9.52 23.02
C ASN A 105 4.33 10.39 23.14
N ARG A 106 3.16 9.84 22.74
CA ARG A 106 1.87 10.53 22.80
C ARG A 106 0.94 9.86 23.81
N ARG A 107 0.06 10.65 24.43
CA ARG A 107 -0.90 10.18 25.45
C ARG A 107 -2.24 9.81 24.82
N GLY A 108 -2.92 8.83 25.42
CA GLY A 108 -4.24 8.35 24.98
C GLY A 108 -4.19 7.41 23.77
N PRO A 109 -5.30 6.76 23.43
CA PRO A 109 -5.35 5.83 22.30
C PRO A 109 -5.42 6.58 20.98
N THR A 110 -4.90 5.96 19.92
CA THR A 110 -5.21 6.32 18.52
C THR A 110 -6.07 5.23 17.89
N ASP A 111 -6.62 5.48 16.71
CA ASP A 111 -7.32 4.50 15.87
C ASP A 111 -6.40 3.37 15.38
N VAL A 112 -5.25 3.74 14.79
CA VAL A 112 -4.30 2.82 14.17
C VAL A 112 -2.85 3.27 14.35
N MET A 113 -1.93 2.31 14.42
CA MET A 113 -0.50 2.52 14.23
C MET A 113 0.04 1.47 13.25
N ALA A 114 0.94 1.88 12.37
CA ALA A 114 1.66 1.00 11.45
C ALA A 114 3.16 1.02 11.78
N PHE A 115 3.77 -0.17 11.78
CA PHE A 115 5.19 -0.38 12.07
C PHE A 115 5.85 -1.07 10.88
N GLU A 116 6.90 -0.46 10.35
CA GLU A 116 7.76 -1.04 9.32
C GLU A 116 8.73 -2.03 9.99
N LEU A 117 8.80 -3.27 9.49
CA LEU A 117 9.59 -4.35 10.08
C LEU A 117 10.72 -4.85 9.16
N ASP A 118 10.52 -4.81 7.85
CA ASP A 118 11.49 -5.18 6.82
C ASP A 118 11.28 -4.31 5.57
N ALA A 119 12.35 -4.09 4.80
CA ALA A 119 12.30 -3.34 3.55
C ALA A 119 13.27 -3.90 2.50
N ASP A 120 12.92 -3.77 1.22
CA ASP A 120 13.79 -4.19 0.13
C ASP A 120 15.00 -3.26 -0.10
N ALA A 121 15.92 -3.67 -0.96
CA ALA A 121 17.12 -2.89 -1.32
C ALA A 121 16.83 -1.53 -2.01
N ARG A 122 15.55 -1.16 -2.21
CA ARG A 122 15.10 0.15 -2.70
C ARG A 122 14.40 0.97 -1.61
N GLY A 123 14.43 0.51 -0.36
CA GLY A 123 13.77 1.15 0.78
C GLY A 123 12.24 0.99 0.79
N ARG A 124 11.69 0.00 0.07
CA ARG A 124 10.24 -0.24 0.03
C ARG A 124 9.89 -1.30 1.07
N VAL A 125 8.97 -1.00 1.97
CA VAL A 125 8.55 -1.90 3.05
C VAL A 125 8.06 -3.23 2.46
N THR A 126 8.58 -4.32 3.01
CA THR A 126 8.27 -5.72 2.63
C THR A 126 7.54 -6.46 3.73
N ALA A 127 7.75 -6.10 5.00
CA ALA A 127 7.00 -6.61 6.13
C ALA A 127 6.61 -5.50 7.10
N GLY A 128 5.44 -5.62 7.72
CA GLY A 128 4.98 -4.66 8.72
C GLY A 128 3.92 -5.20 9.68
N GLU A 129 3.67 -4.44 10.73
CA GLU A 129 2.60 -4.71 11.70
C GLU A 129 1.64 -3.52 11.80
N VAL A 130 0.33 -3.79 11.77
CA VAL A 130 -0.73 -2.79 11.93
C VAL A 130 -1.51 -3.09 13.21
N VAL A 131 -1.49 -2.17 14.15
CA VAL A 131 -2.23 -2.26 15.42
C VAL A 131 -3.45 -1.36 15.34
N VAL A 132 -4.65 -1.90 15.58
CA VAL A 132 -5.92 -1.16 15.51
C VAL A 132 -6.67 -1.19 16.84
N CYS A 133 -7.24 -0.05 17.26
CA CYS A 133 -7.96 0.07 18.52
C CYS A 133 -9.46 -0.18 18.36
N ILE A 134 -9.98 -1.23 19.01
CA ILE A 134 -11.41 -1.58 18.96
C ILE A 134 -12.32 -0.55 19.64
N ASP A 135 -11.85 0.12 20.68
CA ASP A 135 -12.67 1.09 21.42
C ASP A 135 -12.81 2.40 20.65
N VAL A 136 -11.73 2.88 20.02
CA VAL A 136 -11.78 4.03 19.09
C VAL A 136 -12.67 3.69 17.89
N ALA A 137 -12.50 2.52 17.28
CA ALA A 137 -13.35 2.04 16.18
C ALA A 137 -14.83 1.95 16.59
N ARG A 138 -15.15 1.56 17.85
CA ARG A 138 -16.53 1.50 18.35
C ARG A 138 -17.18 2.87 18.49
N VAL A 139 -16.41 3.91 18.83
CA VAL A 139 -16.90 5.30 18.87
C VAL A 139 -17.06 5.84 17.44
N ALA A 140 -16.06 5.63 16.59
CA ALA A 140 -16.08 6.10 15.20
C ALA A 140 -17.21 5.44 14.39
N SER A 141 -17.38 4.11 14.47
CA SER A 141 -18.42 3.40 13.73
C SER A 141 -19.84 3.86 14.10
N ARG A 142 -20.08 4.19 15.37
CA ARG A 142 -21.33 4.81 15.85
C ARG A 142 -21.54 6.19 15.24
N ARG A 143 -20.51 7.06 15.22
CA ARG A 143 -20.57 8.40 14.61
C ARG A 143 -20.75 8.35 13.09
N ARG A 144 -20.11 7.40 12.40
CA ARG A 144 -20.22 7.22 10.95
C ARG A 144 -21.49 6.49 10.52
N GLY A 145 -22.14 5.74 11.42
CA GLY A 145 -23.30 4.92 11.11
C GLY A 145 -22.96 3.62 10.36
N ILE A 146 -21.74 3.10 10.52
CA ILE A 146 -21.28 1.86 9.87
C ILE A 146 -21.06 0.73 10.88
N ALA A 147 -20.97 -0.51 10.40
CA ALA A 147 -20.69 -1.65 11.26
C ALA A 147 -19.25 -1.59 11.82
N LEU A 148 -19.04 -1.92 13.10
CA LEU A 148 -17.73 -1.92 13.76
C LEU A 148 -16.65 -2.67 12.96
N ARG A 149 -17.00 -3.82 12.38
CA ARG A 149 -16.07 -4.61 11.53
C ARG A 149 -15.64 -3.88 10.25
N HIS A 150 -16.43 -2.94 9.73
CA HIS A 150 -16.07 -2.13 8.56
C HIS A 150 -15.14 -0.98 8.97
N GLU A 151 -15.35 -0.34 10.13
CA GLU A 151 -14.41 0.65 10.67
C GLU A 151 -13.04 0.02 11.01
N LEU A 152 -13.03 -1.17 11.62
CA LEU A 152 -11.80 -1.92 11.88
C LEU A 152 -11.09 -2.37 10.61
N LEU A 153 -11.83 -2.71 9.56
CA LEU A 153 -11.24 -2.99 8.25
C LEU A 153 -10.67 -1.72 7.64
N LEU A 154 -11.37 -0.58 7.69
CA LEU A 154 -10.84 0.71 7.25
C LEU A 154 -9.51 1.02 7.94
N TYR A 155 -9.42 0.88 9.27
CA TYR A 155 -8.18 1.11 10.01
C TYR A 155 -7.06 0.13 9.59
N ALA A 156 -7.38 -1.15 9.37
CA ALA A 156 -6.41 -2.14 8.90
C ALA A 156 -5.93 -1.85 7.46
N LEU A 157 -6.82 -1.40 6.58
CA LEU A 157 -6.48 -1.00 5.21
C LEU A 157 -5.65 0.29 5.19
N HIS A 158 -5.99 1.28 6.01
CA HIS A 158 -5.24 2.53 6.18
C HIS A 158 -3.80 2.25 6.61
N GLY A 159 -3.60 1.45 7.67
CA GLY A 159 -2.27 1.03 8.10
C GLY A 159 -1.51 0.24 7.04
N MET A 160 -2.18 -0.65 6.30
CA MET A 160 -1.56 -1.38 5.18
C MET A 160 -1.19 -0.45 4.00
N LEU A 161 -1.98 0.58 3.71
CA LEU A 161 -1.68 1.56 2.67
C LEU A 161 -0.45 2.39 3.04
N HIS A 162 -0.29 2.80 4.29
CA HIS A 162 0.96 3.43 4.75
C HIS A 162 2.17 2.53 4.53
N LEU A 163 2.09 1.25 4.90
CA LEU A 163 3.16 0.28 4.63
C LEU A 163 3.39 0.07 3.12
N CYS A 164 2.38 0.25 2.26
CA CYS A 164 2.54 0.24 0.80
C CYS A 164 3.00 1.60 0.21
N GLY A 165 3.40 2.56 1.04
CA GLY A 165 3.98 3.85 0.61
C GLY A 165 2.97 4.98 0.34
N TYR A 166 1.73 4.86 0.82
CA TYR A 166 0.77 5.97 0.84
C TYR A 166 1.03 6.88 2.06
N ASP A 167 0.78 8.17 1.91
CA ASP A 167 0.93 9.17 2.96
C ASP A 167 -0.34 10.03 3.03
N ASP A 168 -0.62 10.63 4.18
CA ASP A 168 -1.77 11.50 4.43
C ASP A 168 -1.40 12.82 5.12
N ARG A 169 -0.10 13.06 5.39
CA ARG A 169 0.42 14.26 6.08
C ARG A 169 0.04 15.60 5.45
N ASN A 170 -0.37 15.62 4.18
CA ASN A 170 -0.88 16.80 3.50
C ASN A 170 -2.19 16.51 2.75
N ALA A 171 -2.93 17.57 2.46
CA ALA A 171 -4.28 17.46 1.89
C ALA A 171 -4.32 16.81 0.48
N ALA A 172 -3.24 16.85 -0.30
CA ALA A 172 -3.22 16.20 -1.62
C ALA A 172 -3.05 14.68 -1.48
N ASP A 173 -2.12 14.24 -0.63
CA ASP A 173 -1.86 12.81 -0.42
C ASP A 173 -2.96 12.14 0.42
N SER A 174 -3.50 12.84 1.43
CA SER A 174 -4.70 12.40 2.15
C SER A 174 -5.90 12.17 1.21
N ARG A 175 -6.13 13.04 0.22
CA ARG A 175 -7.18 12.81 -0.80
C ARG A 175 -6.89 11.59 -1.68
N ARG A 176 -5.64 11.32 -2.03
CA ARG A 176 -5.24 10.14 -2.81
C ARG A 176 -5.44 8.85 -2.00
N MET A 177 -5.06 8.87 -0.72
CA MET A 177 -5.20 7.74 0.19
C MET A 177 -6.67 7.43 0.47
N HIS A 178 -7.49 8.41 0.85
CA HIS A 178 -8.94 8.23 1.03
C HIS A 178 -9.64 7.72 -0.24
N ALA A 179 -9.23 8.17 -1.43
CA ALA A 179 -9.78 7.67 -2.70
C ALA A 179 -9.41 6.19 -2.94
N MET A 180 -8.20 5.77 -2.55
CA MET A 180 -7.80 4.36 -2.60
C MET A 180 -8.56 3.51 -1.57
N GLU A 181 -8.75 4.01 -0.35
CA GLU A 181 -9.56 3.35 0.69
C GLU A 181 -11.01 3.14 0.23
N ASP A 182 -11.63 4.16 -0.35
CA ASP A 182 -12.98 4.08 -0.90
C ASP A 182 -13.08 3.11 -2.09
N ALA A 183 -12.07 3.07 -2.97
CA ALA A 183 -12.01 2.12 -4.07
C ALA A 183 -11.96 0.68 -3.54
N LEU A 184 -11.03 0.39 -2.62
CA LEU A 184 -10.89 -0.92 -1.99
C LEU A 184 -12.19 -1.32 -1.26
N LEU A 185 -12.74 -0.46 -0.41
CA LEU A 185 -14.00 -0.75 0.30
C LEU A 185 -15.20 -0.94 -0.63
N SER A 186 -15.25 -0.24 -1.77
CA SER A 186 -16.30 -0.41 -2.77
C SER A 186 -16.20 -1.75 -3.50
N GLU A 187 -15.00 -2.14 -3.95
CA GLU A 187 -14.75 -3.45 -4.58
C GLU A 187 -15.02 -4.63 -3.62
N LEU A 188 -14.77 -4.42 -2.33
CA LEU A 188 -15.07 -5.38 -1.25
C LEU A 188 -16.58 -5.48 -0.91
N GLY A 189 -17.43 -4.68 -1.56
CA GLY A 189 -18.89 -4.68 -1.37
C GLY A 189 -19.37 -3.94 -0.12
N ILE A 190 -18.52 -3.10 0.48
CA ILE A 190 -18.85 -2.28 1.66
C ILE A 190 -19.33 -0.88 1.24
N GLY A 191 -18.71 -0.32 0.20
CA GLY A 191 -18.97 1.04 -0.28
C GLY A 191 -18.07 2.11 0.36
N PRO A 192 -18.09 3.34 -0.16
CA PRO A 192 -17.19 4.41 0.27
C PRO A 192 -17.54 4.95 1.66
N VAL A 193 -16.52 5.48 2.33
CA VAL A 193 -16.55 6.16 3.63
C VAL A 193 -16.26 7.66 3.50
N PHE A 194 -15.44 8.08 2.53
CA PHE A 194 -14.97 9.47 2.40
C PHE A 194 -15.66 10.25 1.27
N ALA A 195 -15.83 9.63 0.10
CA ALA A 195 -16.66 10.15 -0.98
C ALA A 195 -18.07 10.35 -0.43
N GLY A 196 -18.53 11.61 -0.47
CA GLY A 196 -19.66 12.09 0.31
C GLY A 196 -20.91 11.21 0.18
N ARG A 197 -21.74 11.20 1.22
CA ARG A 197 -22.97 10.38 1.40
C ARG A 197 -24.11 10.69 0.41
N ASN A 198 -23.79 10.86 -0.87
CA ASN A 198 -24.70 11.13 -1.97
C ASN A 198 -24.57 10.09 -3.10
N VAL A 199 -23.97 8.92 -2.80
CA VAL A 199 -24.18 7.72 -3.63
C VAL A 199 -25.65 7.33 -3.49
N PRO A 200 -26.46 7.33 -4.57
CA PRO A 200 -27.86 6.94 -4.47
C PRO A 200 -27.93 5.50 -3.97
N ARG A 201 -28.54 5.28 -2.80
CA ARG A 201 -28.85 3.92 -2.34
C ARG A 201 -29.74 3.32 -3.42
N ARG A 202 -29.21 2.39 -4.23
CA ARG A 202 -29.96 1.65 -5.25
C ARG A 202 -31.24 1.17 -4.59
N ARG A 203 -32.38 1.79 -4.94
CA ARG A 203 -33.69 1.38 -4.41
C ARG A 203 -33.82 -0.08 -4.79
N ARG A 204 -33.79 -0.98 -3.81
CA ARG A 204 -34.33 -2.32 -4.01
C ARG A 204 -35.76 -2.09 -4.45
N SER A 205 -36.07 -2.44 -5.68
CA SER A 205 -37.42 -2.45 -6.22
C SER A 205 -38.25 -3.28 -5.25
N ARG A 206 -39.12 -2.60 -4.47
CA ARG A 206 -40.21 -3.29 -3.79
C ARG A 206 -41.05 -3.87 -4.91
N GLY A 207 -41.07 -5.20 -5.03
CA GLY A 207 -42.01 -5.88 -5.91
C GLY A 207 -43.41 -5.37 -5.58
N ASN A 208 -44.11 -4.88 -6.60
CA ASN A 208 -45.43 -4.30 -6.44
C ASN A 208 -46.43 -5.42 -6.08
N PRO A 209 -47.10 -5.38 -4.91
CA PRO A 209 -48.23 -6.27 -4.65
C PRO A 209 -49.45 -5.70 -5.37
N GLY A 210 -49.49 -5.85 -6.70
CA GLY A 210 -50.66 -5.50 -7.50
C GLY A 210 -51.75 -6.54 -7.28
N GLY A 211 -52.82 -6.16 -6.58
CA GLY A 211 -53.97 -7.03 -6.33
C GLY A 211 -55.12 -6.81 -7.32
N GLY A 212 -55.81 -7.90 -7.63
CA GLY A 212 -57.17 -7.91 -8.22
C GLY A 212 -57.27 -7.64 -9.73
N PRO A 213 -58.48 -7.84 -10.32
CA PRO A 213 -59.76 -8.04 -9.64
C PRO A 213 -60.52 -9.34 -10.02
N THR A 214 -61.64 -9.56 -9.30
CA THR A 214 -62.80 -10.45 -9.56
C THR A 214 -62.53 -11.93 -9.82
#